data_AF-A0AAD3MHZ9-F1
#
_entry.id   AF-A0AAD3MHZ9-F1
#
_cell.length_a   1.000
_cell.length_b   1.000
_cell.length_c   1.000
_cell.angle_alpha   90.00
_cell.angle_beta   90.00
_cell.angle_gamma   90.00
#
_symmetry.space_group_name_H-M   'P 1'
#
loop_
_entity.id
_entity.type
_entity.pdbx_description
1 polymer ?
#
loop_
_entity_poly.entity_id
_entity_poly.type
_entity_poly.pdbx_seq_one_letter_code
_entity_poly.pdbx_strand_id
1 'polypeptide(L)'
;MALLMEHQFRQLPAEQTGGNKTVSGGCVIPSTILWGLRFIQVFLQSLVDGEKDDNNPNLIRVNVTKAYEIALKRHHGWLVQQLFKAALFAAPYKSDFLKALSKGRDVREEECLEKIKKFLINFTATVDAIYEMYNKMNADLDYTV
;
A
#
# COMPACT_ATOMS: atom_id res chain seq x y z
N MET A 1 -13.41 16.77 3.28
CA MET A 1 -12.24 15.87 3.19
C MET A 1 -10.98 16.56 2.70
N ALA A 2 -10.97 17.29 1.57
CA ALA A 2 -9.81 18.08 1.16
C ALA A 2 -9.39 19.13 2.22
N LEU A 3 -10.36 19.82 2.83
CA LEU A 3 -10.11 20.82 3.89
C LEU A 3 -9.57 20.23 5.20
N LEU A 4 -9.87 18.96 5.51
CA LEU A 4 -9.32 18.29 6.71
C LEU A 4 -7.87 17.87 6.49
N MET A 5 -7.51 17.45 5.27
CA MET A 5 -6.12 17.18 4.90
C MET A 5 -5.28 18.46 4.87
N GLU A 6 -5.80 19.56 4.30
CA GLU A 6 -5.09 20.85 4.35
C GLU A 6 -4.92 21.37 5.78
N HIS A 7 -5.92 21.17 6.65
CA HIS A 7 -5.84 21.60 8.03
C HIS A 7 -4.82 20.79 8.83
N GLN A 8 -4.70 19.47 8.62
CA GLN A 8 -3.64 18.67 9.26
C GLN A 8 -2.25 18.99 8.72
N PHE A 9 -2.11 19.27 7.42
CA PHE A 9 -0.84 19.68 6.84
C PHE A 9 -0.39 21.07 7.34
N ARG A 10 -1.36 21.97 7.61
CA ARG A 10 -1.12 23.33 8.14
C ARG A 10 -0.82 23.37 9.64
N GLN A 11 -1.16 22.32 10.39
CA GLN A 11 -0.89 22.22 11.83
C GLN A 11 0.43 21.50 12.17
N LEU A 12 1.28 21.19 11.18
CA LEU A 12 2.67 20.84 11.47
C LEU A 12 3.33 22.06 12.14
N PRO A 13 3.73 21.98 13.42
CA PRO A 13 4.23 23.13 14.15
C PRO A 13 5.54 23.58 13.50
N ALA A 14 5.55 24.81 13.00
CA ALA A 14 6.78 25.52 12.73
C ALA A 14 7.40 25.91 14.09
N GLU A 15 8.52 25.26 14.40
CA GLU A 15 9.65 25.75 15.21
C GLU A 15 9.47 25.83 16.76
N GLN A 16 10.39 25.19 17.50
CA GLN A 16 11.35 25.85 18.42
C GLN A 16 12.44 24.87 18.90
N THR A 17 13.65 25.42 18.96
CA THR A 17 14.97 24.81 19.13
C THR A 17 15.22 24.18 20.50
N GLY A 18 15.73 22.94 20.49
CA GLY A 18 16.20 22.23 21.69
C GLY A 18 16.90 20.91 21.37
N GLY A 19 18.00 20.96 20.62
CA GLY A 19 19.03 19.92 20.68
C GLY A 19 18.69 18.50 20.20
N ASN A 20 18.19 18.30 18.99
CA ASN A 20 18.62 17.18 18.12
C ASN A 20 18.15 17.43 16.68
N LYS A 21 18.95 16.96 15.72
CA LYS A 21 18.96 17.37 14.31
C LYS A 21 17.57 17.30 13.63
N THR A 22 16.97 18.46 13.37
CA THR A 22 15.82 18.61 12.46
C THR A 22 16.32 18.76 11.03
N VAL A 23 15.88 17.87 10.13
CA VAL A 23 15.98 18.12 8.69
C VAL A 23 14.77 18.97 8.31
N SER A 24 15.07 20.23 8.05
CA SER A 24 14.26 21.24 7.39
C SER A 24 13.46 20.68 6.20
N GLY A 25 12.13 20.89 6.20
CA GLY A 25 11.36 21.17 4.97
C GLY A 25 11.31 20.11 3.87
N GLY A 26 11.44 18.82 4.19
CA GLY A 26 11.24 17.74 3.22
C GLY A 26 9.76 17.51 2.87
N CYS A 27 9.48 17.09 1.63
CA CYS A 27 8.15 16.62 1.20
C CYS A 27 7.66 15.49 2.13
N VAL A 28 6.73 15.81 3.04
CA VAL A 28 6.05 14.80 3.87
C VAL A 28 5.05 14.08 2.99
N ILE A 29 5.30 12.80 2.73
CA ILE A 29 4.35 11.92 2.04
C ILE A 29 3.10 11.76 2.93
N PRO A 30 1.89 12.03 2.43
CA PRO A 30 0.68 11.76 3.19
C PRO A 30 0.60 10.30 3.66
N SER A 31 0.19 10.06 4.91
CA SER A 31 0.06 8.71 5.49
C SER A 31 -0.82 7.78 4.64
N THR A 32 -1.84 8.33 3.97
CA THR A 32 -2.70 7.60 3.03
C THR A 32 -1.93 7.03 1.83
N ILE A 33 -0.94 7.75 1.31
CA ILE A 33 -0.06 7.25 0.25
C ILE A 33 0.84 6.15 0.81
N LEU A 34 1.38 6.34 2.02
CA LEU A 34 2.24 5.34 2.65
C LEU A 34 1.51 4.01 2.89
N TRP A 35 0.28 4.05 3.39
CA TRP A 35 -0.56 2.84 3.55
C TRP A 35 -0.89 2.19 2.21
N GLY A 36 -1.15 2.98 1.17
CA GLY A 36 -1.35 2.48 -0.19
C GLY A 36 -0.12 1.77 -0.76
N LEU A 37 1.08 2.30 -0.50
CA LEU A 37 2.34 1.66 -0.91
C LEU A 37 2.54 0.32 -0.17
N ARG A 38 2.24 0.27 1.13
CA ARG A 38 2.29 -0.97 1.91
C ARG A 38 1.28 -2.01 1.40
N PHE A 39 0.09 -1.56 1.01
CA PHE A 39 -0.92 -2.41 0.39
C PHE A 39 -0.39 -3.05 -0.90
N ILE A 40 0.17 -2.25 -1.81
CA ILE A 40 0.74 -2.75 -3.08
C ILE A 40 1.88 -3.74 -2.82
N GLN A 41 2.77 -3.45 -1.86
CA GLN A 41 3.87 -4.33 -1.48
C GLN A 41 3.35 -5.71 -1.07
N VAL A 42 2.44 -5.75 -0.11
CA VAL A 42 1.90 -7.02 0.43
C VAL A 42 1.09 -7.77 -0.61
N PHE A 43 0.31 -7.06 -1.43
CA PHE A 43 -0.47 -7.66 -2.51
C PHE A 43 0.41 -8.34 -3.56
N LEU A 44 1.41 -7.63 -4.07
CA LEU A 44 2.32 -8.17 -5.08
C LEU A 44 3.21 -9.29 -4.50
N GLN A 45 3.61 -9.19 -3.23
CA GLN A 45 4.36 -10.25 -2.56
C GLN A 45 3.52 -11.54 -2.46
N SER A 46 2.28 -11.43 -1.98
CA SER A 46 1.34 -12.55 -1.92
C SER A 46 1.10 -13.20 -3.30
N LEU A 47 1.07 -12.40 -4.38
CA LEU A 47 0.98 -12.93 -5.75
C LEU A 47 2.22 -13.71 -6.19
N VAL A 48 3.42 -13.23 -5.88
CA VAL A 48 4.70 -13.90 -6.23
C VAL A 48 4.90 -15.15 -5.39
N ASP A 49 4.49 -15.14 -4.13
CA ASP A 49 4.56 -16.30 -3.23
C ASP A 49 3.59 -17.42 -3.65
N GLY A 50 2.68 -17.13 -4.59
CA GLY A 50 1.75 -18.11 -5.14
C GLY A 50 0.57 -18.41 -4.22
N GLU A 51 0.30 -17.56 -3.23
CA GLU A 51 -0.86 -17.67 -2.37
C GLU A 51 -2.13 -17.58 -3.22
N LYS A 52 -3.03 -18.55 -3.05
CA LYS A 52 -4.27 -18.68 -3.81
C LYS A 52 -5.29 -19.45 -2.98
N ASP A 53 -6.57 -19.26 -3.31
CA ASP A 53 -7.64 -20.12 -2.80
C ASP A 53 -7.59 -21.46 -3.56
N ASP A 54 -7.51 -22.58 -2.85
CA ASP A 54 -7.54 -23.92 -3.45
C ASP A 54 -8.85 -24.19 -4.19
N ASN A 55 -9.95 -23.56 -3.76
CA ASN A 55 -11.26 -23.69 -4.41
C ASN A 55 -11.39 -22.81 -5.65
N ASN A 56 -10.66 -21.68 -5.70
CA ASN A 56 -10.75 -20.70 -6.77
C ASN A 56 -9.36 -20.12 -7.11
N PRO A 57 -8.45 -20.92 -7.69
CA PRO A 57 -7.04 -20.55 -7.84
C PRO A 57 -6.80 -19.37 -8.79
N ASN A 58 -7.78 -19.02 -9.62
CA ASN A 58 -7.71 -17.92 -10.57
C ASN A 58 -8.16 -16.57 -9.99
N LEU A 59 -8.73 -16.54 -8.77
CA LEU A 59 -9.16 -15.30 -8.12
C LEU A 59 -8.03 -14.71 -7.27
N ILE A 60 -7.73 -13.43 -7.47
CA ILE A 60 -6.76 -12.68 -6.65
C ILE A 60 -7.36 -12.18 -5.33
N ARG A 61 -8.60 -12.53 -5.01
CA ARG A 61 -9.36 -11.98 -3.87
C ARG A 61 -8.66 -12.23 -2.55
N VAL A 62 -8.07 -13.41 -2.36
CA VAL A 62 -7.33 -13.76 -1.15
C VAL A 62 -6.14 -12.83 -0.95
N ASN A 63 -5.37 -12.60 -2.00
CA ASN A 63 -4.16 -11.77 -2.02
C ASN A 63 -4.52 -10.30 -1.73
N VAL A 64 -5.57 -9.79 -2.39
CA VAL A 64 -6.09 -8.42 -2.20
C VAL A 64 -6.63 -8.24 -0.77
N THR A 65 -7.34 -9.23 -0.24
CA THR A 65 -7.87 -9.21 1.12
C THR A 65 -6.74 -9.18 2.14
N LYS A 66 -5.75 -10.06 2.01
CA LYS A 66 -4.58 -10.10 2.90
C LYS A 66 -3.85 -8.76 2.93
N ALA A 67 -3.61 -8.17 1.76
CA ALA A 67 -2.98 -6.85 1.66
C ALA A 67 -3.79 -5.76 2.37
N TYR A 68 -5.12 -5.79 2.22
CA TYR A 68 -6.03 -4.85 2.87
C TYR A 68 -5.98 -4.97 4.39
N GLU A 69 -6.02 -6.20 4.92
CA GLU A 69 -6.02 -6.44 6.37
C GLU A 69 -4.75 -5.93 7.03
N ILE A 70 -3.60 -6.09 6.37
CA ILE A 70 -2.31 -5.69 6.90
C ILE A 70 -2.11 -4.16 6.79
N ALA A 71 -2.47 -3.57 5.65
CA ALA A 71 -2.10 -2.20 5.32
C ALA A 71 -3.19 -1.15 5.64
N LEU A 72 -4.46 -1.43 5.37
CA LEU A 72 -5.51 -0.40 5.30
C LEU A 72 -6.64 -0.59 6.31
N LYS A 73 -6.95 -1.83 6.71
CA LYS A 73 -8.12 -2.16 7.55
C LYS A 73 -8.15 -1.37 8.87
N ARG A 74 -6.98 -1.14 9.48
CA ARG A 74 -6.87 -0.39 10.75
C ARG A 74 -7.22 1.09 10.62
N HIS A 75 -7.09 1.65 9.42
CA HIS A 75 -7.32 3.06 9.12
C HIS A 75 -8.70 3.31 8.48
N HIS A 76 -9.49 2.27 8.23
CA HIS A 76 -10.81 2.42 7.61
C HIS A 76 -11.92 2.16 8.63
N GLY A 77 -12.85 3.10 8.75
CA GLY A 77 -14.09 2.90 9.49
C GLY A 77 -14.97 1.81 8.87
N TRP A 78 -16.03 1.44 9.60
CA TRP A 78 -16.94 0.35 9.19
C TRP A 78 -17.51 0.56 7.78
N LEU A 79 -17.88 1.80 7.41
CA LEU A 79 -18.47 2.10 6.10
C LEU A 79 -17.49 1.80 4.95
N VAL A 80 -16.25 2.27 5.07
CA VAL A 80 -15.21 2.06 4.04
C VAL A 80 -14.84 0.58 3.94
N GLN A 81 -14.84 -0.16 5.07
CA GLN A 81 -14.66 -1.61 5.05
C GLN A 81 -15.76 -2.35 4.27
N GLN A 82 -17.02 -1.94 4.38
CA GLN A 82 -18.10 -2.55 3.58
C GLN A 82 -17.97 -2.20 2.09
N LEU A 83 -17.62 -0.95 1.78
CA LEU A 83 -17.38 -0.53 0.40
C LEU A 83 -16.24 -1.33 -0.25
N PHE A 84 -15.15 -1.56 0.48
CA PHE A 84 -14.04 -2.38 0.01
C PHE A 84 -14.47 -3.82 -0.29
N LYS A 85 -15.26 -4.44 0.60
CA LYS A 85 -15.80 -5.78 0.36
C LYS A 85 -16.65 -5.85 -0.91
N ALA A 86 -17.49 -4.84 -1.15
CA ALA A 86 -18.27 -4.74 -2.38
C ALA A 86 -17.37 -4.57 -3.62
N ALA A 87 -16.36 -3.70 -3.54
CA ALA A 87 -15.39 -3.48 -4.63
C ALA A 87 -14.57 -4.74 -4.95
N LEU A 88 -14.28 -5.59 -3.96
CA LEU A 88 -13.59 -6.86 -4.15
C LEU A 88 -14.36 -7.81 -5.08
N PHE A 89 -15.68 -7.64 -5.22
CA PHE A 89 -16.43 -8.45 -6.18
C PHE A 89 -16.08 -8.15 -7.63
N ALA A 90 -15.67 -6.92 -7.92
CA ALA A 90 -15.23 -6.47 -9.24
C ALA A 90 -13.73 -6.72 -9.48
N ALA A 91 -13.02 -7.41 -8.57
CA ALA A 91 -11.62 -7.75 -8.77
C ALA A 91 -11.46 -8.69 -9.99
N PRO A 92 -10.49 -8.41 -10.88
CA PRO A 92 -10.24 -9.24 -12.06
C PRO A 92 -9.67 -10.61 -11.68
N TYR A 93 -9.65 -11.54 -12.65
CA TYR A 93 -8.90 -12.79 -12.51
C TYR A 93 -7.39 -12.52 -12.52
N LYS A 94 -6.62 -13.46 -11.96
CA LYS A 94 -5.16 -13.39 -11.88
C LYS A 94 -4.52 -13.24 -13.26
N SER A 95 -4.94 -14.06 -14.22
CA SER A 95 -4.43 -14.02 -15.60
C SER A 95 -4.71 -12.68 -16.27
N ASP A 96 -5.94 -12.17 -16.14
CA ASP A 96 -6.33 -10.85 -16.69
C ASP A 96 -5.53 -9.71 -16.05
N PHE A 97 -5.29 -9.80 -14.74
CA PHE A 97 -4.45 -8.84 -14.02
C PHE A 97 -2.99 -8.88 -14.51
N LEU A 98 -2.39 -10.07 -14.63
CA LEU A 98 -1.02 -10.23 -15.14
C LEU A 98 -0.91 -9.78 -16.60
N LYS A 99 -1.93 -10.05 -17.42
CA LYS A 99 -2.01 -9.54 -18.80
C LYS A 99 -2.16 -8.02 -18.86
N ALA A 100 -2.89 -7.42 -17.92
CA ALA A 100 -2.96 -5.96 -17.81
C ALA A 100 -1.58 -5.37 -17.44
N LEU A 101 -0.83 -6.02 -16.54
CA LEU A 101 0.53 -5.61 -16.20
C LEU A 101 1.51 -5.73 -17.38
N SER A 102 1.33 -6.72 -18.25
CA SER A 102 2.14 -6.88 -19.46
C SER A 102 1.77 -5.89 -20.58
N LYS A 103 0.76 -5.04 -20.38
CA LYS A 103 0.12 -4.16 -21.38
C LYS A 103 -0.45 -4.93 -22.58
N GLY A 104 -1.02 -6.11 -22.32
CA GLY A 104 -1.62 -6.96 -23.36
C GLY A 104 -0.61 -7.69 -24.24
N ARG A 105 0.70 -7.63 -23.92
CA ARG A 105 1.71 -8.47 -24.56
C ARG A 105 1.54 -9.91 -24.10
N ASP A 106 1.73 -10.85 -25.03
CA ASP A 106 1.72 -12.28 -24.74
C ASP A 106 3.04 -12.67 -24.05
N VAL A 107 3.09 -12.40 -22.75
CA VAL A 107 4.21 -12.72 -21.86
C VAL A 107 3.73 -13.83 -20.95
N ARG A 108 4.52 -14.89 -20.83
CA ARG A 108 4.23 -15.99 -19.90
C ARG A 108 4.08 -15.45 -18.48
N GLU A 109 3.13 -15.98 -17.73
CA GLU A 109 2.82 -15.51 -16.37
C GLU A 109 4.06 -15.55 -15.47
N GLU A 110 4.88 -16.60 -15.60
CA GLU A 110 6.11 -16.78 -14.82
C GLU A 110 7.12 -15.66 -15.08
N GLU A 111 7.27 -15.23 -16.33
CA GLU A 111 8.18 -14.13 -16.67
C GLU A 111 7.65 -12.79 -16.12
N CYS A 112 6.34 -12.61 -16.09
CA CYS A 112 5.73 -11.43 -15.44
C CYS A 112 5.98 -11.44 -13.93
N LEU A 113 5.79 -12.58 -13.27
CA LEU A 113 6.01 -12.74 -11.83
C LEU A 113 7.48 -12.53 -11.45
N GLU A 114 8.43 -13.00 -12.26
CA GLU A 114 9.86 -12.74 -12.07
C GLU A 114 10.20 -11.24 -12.14
N LYS A 115 9.56 -10.49 -13.05
CA LYS A 115 9.72 -9.02 -13.12
C LYS A 115 9.13 -8.34 -11.88
N ILE A 116 7.97 -8.80 -11.40
CA ILE A 116 7.35 -8.30 -10.16
C ILE A 116 8.26 -8.58 -8.96
N LYS A 117 8.84 -9.79 -8.87
CA LYS A 117 9.79 -10.16 -7.82
C LYS A 117 11.01 -9.25 -7.80
N LYS A 118 11.60 -8.96 -8.97
CA LYS A 118 12.72 -8.02 -9.09
C LYS A 118 12.34 -6.59 -8.65
N PHE A 119 11.14 -6.13 -9.01
CA PHE A 119 10.62 -4.84 -8.57
C PHE A 119 10.45 -4.79 -7.04
N LEU A 120 9.91 -5.86 -6.44
CA LEU A 120 9.62 -5.95 -5.01
C LEU A 120 10.85 -5.83 -4.11
N ILE A 121 12.03 -6.24 -4.57
CA ILE A 121 13.28 -6.14 -3.81
C ILE A 121 13.54 -4.68 -3.41
N ASN A 122 13.58 -3.79 -4.40
CA ASN A 122 13.86 -2.37 -4.16
C ASN A 122 12.65 -1.66 -3.56
N PHE A 123 11.44 -2.03 -3.99
CA PHE A 123 10.21 -1.43 -3.50
C PHE A 123 10.00 -1.68 -2.00
N THR A 124 10.17 -2.92 -1.54
CA THR A 124 10.06 -3.28 -0.11
C THR A 124 11.07 -2.52 0.74
N ALA A 125 12.35 -2.52 0.33
CA ALA A 125 13.39 -1.80 1.06
C ALA A 125 13.09 -0.28 1.17
N THR A 126 12.54 0.31 0.09
CA THR A 126 12.17 1.73 0.08
C THR A 126 10.98 2.00 1.00
N VAL A 127 9.93 1.19 0.92
CA VAL A 127 8.74 1.34 1.77
C VAL A 127 9.11 1.18 3.24
N ASP A 128 9.89 0.15 3.60
CA ASP A 128 10.31 -0.09 4.97
C ASP A 128 11.17 1.07 5.52
N ALA A 129 12.09 1.61 4.73
CA ALA A 129 12.88 2.77 5.11
C ALA A 129 12.01 4.02 5.37
N ILE A 130 10.96 4.24 4.57
CA ILE A 130 10.02 5.33 4.77
C ILE A 130 9.22 5.11 6.08
N TYR A 131 8.72 3.89 6.32
CA TYR A 131 8.02 3.58 7.58
C TYR A 131 8.91 3.78 8.81
N GLU A 132 10.18 3.36 8.75
CA GLU A 132 11.15 3.58 9.81
C GLU A 132 11.40 5.08 10.05
N MET A 133 11.50 5.87 8.98
CA MET A 133 11.63 7.32 9.06
C MET A 133 10.41 7.96 9.74
N TYR A 134 9.18 7.58 9.37
CA TYR A 134 7.96 8.12 9.97
C TYR A 134 7.86 7.80 11.46
N ASN A 135 8.21 6.56 11.84
CA ASN A 135 8.25 6.15 13.24
C ASN A 135 9.29 6.96 14.04
N LYS A 136 10.47 7.22 13.48
CA LYS A 136 11.52 8.05 14.13
C LYS A 136 11.11 9.50 14.29
N MET A 137 10.29 10.03 13.37
CA MET A 137 9.80 11.41 13.41
C MET A 137 8.57 11.59 14.30
N ASN A 138 8.03 10.51 14.90
CA ASN A 138 6.78 10.50 15.65
C ASN A 138 5.61 11.13 14.86
N ALA A 139 5.65 10.98 13.53
CA ALA A 139 4.59 11.43 12.64
C ALA A 139 3.44 10.42 12.75
N ASP A 140 2.40 10.79 13.48
CA ASP A 140 1.32 9.87 13.83
C ASP A 140 0.66 9.27 12.57
N LEU A 141 0.66 7.94 12.51
CA LEU A 141 0.04 7.16 11.44
C LEU A 141 -1.32 6.60 11.90
N ASP A 142 -1.73 6.76 13.16
CA ASP A 142 -2.84 6.02 13.75
C ASP A 142 -4.13 6.84 13.80
N TYR A 143 -4.64 7.23 12.63
CA TYR A 143 -5.99 7.78 12.48
C TYR A 143 -6.86 6.94 11.55
N THR A 144 -8.18 7.09 11.68
CA THR A 144 -9.20 6.40 10.88
C THR A 144 -9.93 7.36 9.95
N VAL A 145 -10.33 6.85 8.78
CA VAL A 145 -11.04 7.55 7.71
C VAL A 145 -12.39 6.90 7.43
#